data_AF-A0AAE0C3X9-F1
#
_entry.id   AF-A0AAE0C3X9-F1
#
_cell.length_a   1.000
_cell.length_b   1.000
_cell.length_c   1.000
_cell.angle_alpha   90.00
_cell.angle_beta   90.00
_cell.angle_gamma   90.00
#
_symmetry.space_group_name_H-M   'P 1'
#
loop_
_entity.id
_entity.type
_entity.pdbx_description
1 polymer ?
#
loop_
_entity_poly.entity_id
_entity_poly.type
_entity_poly.pdbx_seq_one_letter_code
_entity_poly.pdbx_strand_id
1 'polypeptide(L)'
;MPKILIVSTSSDKMGDHPTGTWLEEVAAPYNLFTAAGHETHIASTKGGEIPVDAGSKGEGFYTEDCKTFEADATAMNLFKNSLALDTLAGSITEYDAVYFAGGHGTCADFPDNPTVISIVETMYAAGKVVGVDCHGVLAVTNCVKPNGEPLVKGLQVTAFTDAEETAVGLHEKVPFLVETKMKELGADFCAGPDWGVNVCVAGKLVTGQNPQSSAKCAQRSKIVGLRGGTVISRTDILRGQSWAVANSDTSRSTRGGAVQAGYFHQRKELDKKDSAEACWSACSLSGLPLREPVTACWLGRLYNKKEFGHLKTMKDFFDVHLTPLKTDELLDAGAEATQFCCPVLHLRAGAPAVGFRALPACSHVISERALRQIAERACPLCSVAFTDDDVIPLYGNAEQVADLKLRLTSRPKLKAKNKRAKEHSTEQDDRDGVRKKPKANTESTR
;
A
#
# COMPACT_ATOMS: atom_id res chain seq x y z
N MET A 1 13.82 15.73 -10.33
CA MET A 1 12.42 15.80 -10.80
C MET A 1 12.15 14.52 -11.55
N PRO A 2 11.07 13.78 -11.28
CA PRO A 2 10.81 12.54 -12.00
C PRO A 2 10.43 12.82 -13.45
N LYS A 3 10.82 11.88 -14.32
CA LYS A 3 10.49 11.90 -15.75
C LYS A 3 9.41 10.88 -16.06
N ILE A 4 8.37 11.29 -16.76
CA ILE A 4 7.23 10.44 -17.10
C ILE A 4 7.03 10.46 -18.61
N LEU A 5 6.87 9.29 -19.20
CA LEU A 5 6.55 9.14 -20.61
C LEU A 5 5.09 8.71 -20.76
N ILE A 6 4.27 9.54 -21.39
CA ILE A 6 2.95 9.12 -21.90
C ILE A 6 3.15 8.58 -23.31
N VAL A 7 2.67 7.37 -23.58
CA VAL A 7 2.78 6.70 -24.87
C VAL A 7 1.37 6.52 -25.44
N SER A 8 1.19 6.88 -26.70
CA SER A 8 -0.07 6.74 -27.43
C SER A 8 0.11 5.97 -28.74
N THR A 9 -1.00 5.55 -29.35
CA THR A 9 -1.02 4.95 -30.68
C THR A 9 -0.63 5.99 -31.75
N SER A 10 -0.09 5.51 -32.87
CA SER A 10 0.04 6.31 -34.10
C SER A 10 -0.90 5.82 -35.20
N SER A 11 -1.86 4.93 -34.88
CA SER A 11 -2.83 4.43 -35.83
C SER A 11 -4.13 5.23 -35.78
N ASP A 12 -4.57 5.74 -36.93
CA ASP A 12 -5.85 6.44 -37.12
C ASP A 12 -6.99 5.50 -37.51
N LYS A 13 -6.74 4.19 -37.50
CA LYS A 13 -7.71 3.15 -37.84
C LYS A 13 -7.39 1.81 -37.20
N MET A 14 -8.43 1.00 -37.05
CA MET A 14 -8.38 -0.42 -36.69
C MET A 14 -9.10 -1.18 -37.80
N GLY A 15 -8.34 -1.83 -38.67
CA GLY A 15 -8.87 -2.35 -39.94
C GLY A 15 -9.45 -1.22 -40.78
N ASP A 16 -10.74 -1.33 -41.11
CA ASP A 16 -11.49 -0.29 -41.86
C ASP A 16 -12.21 0.72 -40.95
N HIS A 17 -12.12 0.58 -39.63
CA HIS A 17 -12.76 1.50 -38.69
C HIS A 17 -11.84 2.67 -38.33
N PRO A 18 -12.22 3.93 -38.62
CA PRO A 18 -11.46 5.11 -38.18
C PRO A 18 -11.48 5.23 -36.66
N THR A 19 -10.33 5.51 -36.06
CA THR A 19 -10.15 5.63 -34.60
C THR A 19 -8.86 6.42 -34.31
N GLY A 20 -8.30 6.28 -33.12
CA GLY A 20 -7.07 6.91 -32.68
C GLY A 20 -6.85 6.65 -31.20
N THR A 21 -6.11 7.56 -30.56
CA THR A 21 -6.06 7.64 -29.10
C THR A 21 -7.39 8.15 -28.57
N TRP A 22 -7.80 7.67 -27.40
CA TRP A 22 -8.87 8.31 -26.65
C TRP A 22 -8.33 9.56 -25.94
N LEU A 23 -8.82 10.76 -26.26
CA LEU A 23 -8.20 12.02 -25.82
C LEU A 23 -8.09 12.16 -24.30
N GLU A 24 -9.13 11.79 -23.55
CA GLU A 24 -9.16 11.84 -22.08
C GLU A 24 -8.01 11.04 -21.46
N GLU A 25 -7.65 9.91 -22.07
CA GLU A 25 -6.62 9.00 -21.56
C GLU A 25 -5.20 9.52 -21.79
N VAL A 26 -5.03 10.61 -22.53
CA VAL A 26 -3.79 11.38 -22.62
C VAL A 26 -3.90 12.66 -21.79
N ALA A 27 -5.02 13.37 -21.91
CA ALA A 27 -5.25 14.67 -21.31
C ALA A 27 -5.24 14.63 -19.78
N ALA A 28 -6.06 13.77 -19.17
CA ALA A 28 -6.16 13.68 -17.72
C ALA A 28 -4.82 13.24 -17.08
N PRO A 29 -4.11 12.21 -17.57
CA PRO A 29 -2.78 11.87 -17.06
C PRO A 29 -1.76 13.00 -17.22
N TYR A 30 -1.71 13.66 -18.39
CA TYR A 30 -0.78 14.77 -18.62
C TYR A 30 -1.00 15.92 -17.64
N ASN A 31 -2.25 16.36 -17.47
CA ASN A 31 -2.61 17.45 -16.56
C ASN A 31 -2.22 17.09 -15.13
N LEU A 32 -2.49 15.85 -14.69
CA LEU A 32 -2.15 15.39 -13.35
C LEU A 32 -0.64 15.31 -13.11
N PHE A 33 0.13 14.83 -14.08
CA PHE A 33 1.58 14.70 -13.95
C PHE A 33 2.28 16.07 -13.95
N THR A 34 1.85 16.97 -14.84
CA THR A 34 2.39 18.34 -14.89
C THR A 34 2.01 19.15 -13.67
N ALA A 35 0.75 19.07 -13.19
CA ALA A 35 0.31 19.71 -11.95
C ALA A 35 1.07 19.21 -10.71
N ALA A 36 1.54 17.96 -10.74
CA ALA A 36 2.38 17.39 -9.68
C ALA A 36 3.85 17.85 -9.73
N GLY A 37 4.26 18.54 -10.80
CA GLY A 37 5.60 19.08 -11.00
C GLY A 37 6.58 18.11 -11.67
N HIS A 38 6.06 17.15 -12.45
CA HIS A 38 6.90 16.17 -13.14
C HIS A 38 7.25 16.59 -14.55
N GLU A 39 8.44 16.21 -15.01
CA GLU A 39 8.84 16.35 -16.41
C GLU A 39 8.08 15.30 -17.22
N THR A 40 7.10 15.74 -18.00
CA THR A 40 6.19 14.85 -18.72
C THR A 40 6.43 14.98 -20.21
N HIS A 41 6.78 13.86 -20.87
CA HIS A 41 6.95 13.76 -22.30
C HIS A 41 5.82 12.94 -22.93
N ILE A 42 5.53 13.21 -24.20
CA ILE A 42 4.55 12.46 -24.98
C ILE A 42 5.28 11.78 -26.14
N ALA A 43 5.07 10.48 -26.29
CA ALA A 43 5.55 9.68 -27.41
C ALA A 43 4.39 8.95 -28.08
N SER A 44 4.61 8.54 -29.31
CA SER A 44 3.74 7.59 -30.00
C SER A 44 4.57 6.56 -30.73
N THR A 45 3.95 5.45 -31.16
CA THR A 45 4.67 4.32 -31.77
C THR A 45 5.53 4.74 -32.97
N LYS A 46 5.12 5.76 -33.73
CA LYS A 46 5.84 6.33 -34.88
C LYS A 46 6.34 7.77 -34.67
N GLY A 47 5.93 8.44 -33.59
CA GLY A 47 6.17 9.86 -33.39
C GLY A 47 5.33 10.75 -34.32
N GLY A 48 5.46 12.06 -34.17
CA GLY A 48 4.67 13.05 -34.93
C GLY A 48 3.29 13.29 -34.31
N GLU A 49 2.30 13.64 -35.14
CA GLU A 49 0.96 13.98 -34.67
C GLU A 49 0.18 12.72 -34.29
N ILE A 50 -0.35 12.71 -33.07
CA ILE A 50 -1.14 11.60 -32.55
C ILE A 50 -2.58 11.69 -33.09
N PRO A 51 -3.08 10.65 -33.78
CA PRO A 51 -4.46 10.62 -34.24
C PRO A 51 -5.42 10.49 -33.05
N VAL A 52 -6.52 11.24 -33.08
CA VAL A 52 -7.54 11.24 -32.02
C VAL A 52 -8.79 10.54 -32.51
N ASP A 53 -9.31 9.62 -31.70
CA ASP A 53 -10.63 9.02 -31.93
C ASP A 53 -11.72 10.09 -31.82
N ALA A 54 -12.51 10.27 -32.87
CA ALA A 54 -13.58 11.25 -32.91
C ALA A 54 -14.64 11.04 -31.81
N GLY A 55 -14.88 9.79 -31.40
CA GLY A 55 -15.79 9.43 -30.30
C GLY A 55 -15.34 10.00 -28.95
N SER A 56 -14.03 10.15 -28.74
CA SER A 56 -13.49 10.77 -27.52
C SER A 56 -13.81 12.26 -27.38
N LYS A 57 -14.23 12.91 -28.47
CA LYS A 57 -14.69 14.30 -28.50
C LYS A 57 -16.22 14.43 -28.50
N GLY A 58 -16.94 13.33 -28.36
CA GLY A 58 -18.39 13.30 -28.28
C GLY A 58 -18.93 13.93 -26.99
N GLU A 59 -20.23 14.23 -27.00
CA GLU A 59 -20.95 14.72 -25.83
C GLU A 59 -20.87 13.69 -24.69
N GLY A 60 -20.48 14.13 -23.49
CA GLY A 60 -20.26 13.27 -22.32
C GLY A 60 -18.87 12.64 -22.22
N PHE A 61 -18.06 12.68 -23.29
CA PHE A 61 -16.67 12.18 -23.31
C PHE A 61 -15.63 13.28 -23.43
N TYR A 62 -16.00 14.44 -23.97
CA TYR A 62 -15.15 15.62 -23.99
C TYR A 62 -15.17 16.36 -22.63
N THR A 63 -14.25 15.97 -21.75
CA THR A 63 -14.16 16.43 -20.35
C THR A 63 -13.50 17.80 -20.18
N GLU A 64 -13.43 18.31 -18.95
CA GLU A 64 -12.63 19.50 -18.60
C GLU A 64 -11.12 19.26 -18.74
N ASP A 65 -10.65 18.04 -18.52
CA ASP A 65 -9.25 17.68 -18.72
C ASP A 65 -8.88 17.76 -20.20
N CYS A 66 -9.74 17.26 -21.09
CA CYS A 66 -9.60 17.41 -22.54
C CYS A 66 -9.51 18.90 -22.96
N LYS A 67 -10.40 19.74 -22.44
CA LYS A 67 -10.42 21.18 -22.73
C LYS A 67 -9.15 21.88 -22.23
N THR A 68 -8.72 21.54 -21.01
CA THR A 68 -7.51 22.11 -20.40
C THR A 68 -6.27 21.72 -21.20
N PHE A 69 -6.18 20.46 -21.61
CA PHE A 69 -5.07 19.95 -22.42
C PHE A 69 -5.02 20.62 -23.80
N GLU A 70 -6.16 20.74 -24.49
CA GLU A 70 -6.21 21.39 -25.82
C GLU A 70 -5.96 22.91 -25.76
N ALA A 71 -6.23 23.55 -24.62
CA ALA A 71 -5.91 24.96 -24.40
C ALA A 71 -4.44 25.21 -24.04
N ASP A 72 -3.69 24.19 -23.60
CA ASP A 72 -2.26 24.29 -23.30
C ASP A 72 -1.42 24.12 -24.59
N ALA A 73 -0.84 25.23 -25.05
CA ALA A 73 0.03 25.24 -26.23
C ALA A 73 1.26 24.32 -26.10
N THR A 74 1.78 24.13 -24.89
CA THR A 74 2.92 23.23 -24.63
C THR A 74 2.48 21.78 -24.78
N ALA A 75 1.37 21.42 -24.14
CA ALA A 75 0.77 20.09 -24.23
C ALA A 75 0.44 19.73 -25.69
N MET A 76 -0.22 20.64 -26.40
CA MET A 76 -0.57 20.43 -27.80
C MET A 76 0.65 20.38 -28.73
N ASN A 77 1.73 21.09 -28.40
CA ASN A 77 2.97 20.97 -29.16
C ASN A 77 3.62 19.59 -28.96
N LEU A 78 3.65 19.07 -27.72
CA LEU A 78 4.13 17.71 -27.43
C LEU A 78 3.25 16.64 -28.09
N PHE A 79 1.93 16.86 -28.14
CA PHE A 79 0.98 15.94 -28.75
C PHE A 79 1.09 15.90 -30.28
N LYS A 80 1.27 17.06 -30.92
CA LYS A 80 1.44 17.19 -32.38
C LYS A 80 2.83 16.79 -32.87
N ASN A 81 3.83 16.89 -32.01
CA ASN A 81 5.22 16.55 -32.31
C ASN A 81 5.73 15.50 -31.33
N SER A 82 4.94 14.43 -31.13
CA SER A 82 5.28 13.38 -30.17
C SER A 82 6.60 12.70 -30.55
N LEU A 83 7.35 12.29 -29.52
CA LEU A 83 8.59 11.54 -29.72
C LEU A 83 8.28 10.18 -30.37
N ALA A 84 9.11 9.75 -31.31
CA ALA A 84 9.02 8.41 -31.84
C ALA A 84 9.53 7.41 -30.78
N LEU A 85 8.72 6.41 -30.44
CA LEU A 85 8.99 5.52 -29.33
C LEU A 85 10.31 4.73 -29.49
N ASP A 86 10.68 4.40 -30.73
CA ASP A 86 11.93 3.71 -31.07
C ASP A 86 13.19 4.50 -30.71
N THR A 87 13.14 5.83 -30.79
CA THR A 87 14.24 6.72 -30.39
C THR A 87 14.51 6.71 -28.89
N LEU A 88 13.56 6.23 -28.08
CA LEU A 88 13.65 6.22 -26.62
C LEU A 88 14.04 4.85 -26.06
N ALA A 89 14.02 3.77 -26.85
CA ALA A 89 14.24 2.41 -26.37
C ALA A 89 15.56 2.25 -25.60
N GLY A 90 16.64 2.91 -26.04
CA GLY A 90 17.96 2.85 -25.40
C GLY A 90 18.09 3.65 -24.10
N SER A 91 17.21 4.62 -23.86
CA SER A 91 17.24 5.52 -22.70
C SER A 91 15.98 5.42 -21.84
N ILE A 92 15.11 4.44 -22.09
CA ILE A 92 13.80 4.35 -21.41
C ILE A 92 13.92 4.28 -19.89
N THR A 93 15.00 3.72 -19.36
CA THR A 93 15.28 3.64 -17.92
C THR A 93 15.57 4.99 -17.26
N GLU A 94 15.82 6.05 -18.04
CA GLU A 94 15.88 7.43 -17.54
C GLU A 94 14.51 7.96 -17.10
N TYR A 95 13.44 7.36 -17.60
CA TYR A 95 12.08 7.63 -17.12
C TYR A 95 11.84 6.87 -15.82
N ASP A 96 11.05 7.49 -14.93
CA ASP A 96 10.62 6.88 -13.67
C ASP A 96 9.32 6.09 -13.83
N ALA A 97 8.55 6.44 -14.86
CA ALA A 97 7.33 5.75 -15.23
C ALA A 97 7.02 5.91 -16.72
N VAL A 98 6.30 4.92 -17.25
CA VAL A 98 5.65 4.97 -18.55
C VAL A 98 4.15 4.75 -18.37
N TYR A 99 3.34 5.52 -19.08
CA TYR A 99 1.89 5.42 -19.08
C TYR A 99 1.40 5.24 -20.52
N PHE A 100 0.76 4.12 -20.83
CA PHE A 100 0.18 3.86 -22.14
C PHE A 100 -1.31 4.23 -22.14
N ALA A 101 -1.64 5.26 -22.91
CA ALA A 101 -3.02 5.64 -23.20
C ALA A 101 -3.66 4.64 -24.16
N GLY A 102 -4.98 4.47 -24.07
CA GLY A 102 -5.78 3.61 -24.92
C GLY A 102 -6.49 4.35 -26.06
N GLY A 103 -7.68 3.86 -26.40
CA GLY A 103 -8.35 4.07 -27.67
C GLY A 103 -8.11 2.91 -28.64
N HIS A 104 -9.07 2.62 -29.52
CA HIS A 104 -9.05 1.45 -30.39
C HIS A 104 -7.93 1.47 -31.43
N GLY A 105 -7.27 2.60 -31.67
CA GLY A 105 -6.06 2.66 -32.53
C GLY A 105 -4.94 1.74 -32.01
N THR A 106 -4.86 1.55 -30.70
CA THR A 106 -3.88 0.65 -30.05
C THR A 106 -3.99 -0.80 -30.53
N CYS A 107 -5.18 -1.25 -30.93
CA CYS A 107 -5.40 -2.58 -31.50
C CYS A 107 -4.55 -2.84 -32.76
N ALA A 108 -4.17 -1.79 -33.49
CA ALA A 108 -3.39 -1.91 -34.72
C ALA A 108 -1.88 -1.89 -34.50
N ASP A 109 -1.38 -1.28 -33.42
CA ASP A 109 0.05 -0.97 -33.31
C ASP A 109 0.69 -1.18 -31.93
N PHE A 110 -0.04 -1.66 -30.91
CA PHE A 110 0.54 -1.99 -29.60
C PHE A 110 0.94 -3.47 -29.46
N PRO A 111 0.06 -4.47 -29.69
CA PRO A 111 0.33 -5.86 -29.29
C PRO A 111 1.63 -6.44 -29.85
N ASP A 112 1.86 -6.27 -31.16
CA ASP A 112 2.97 -6.92 -31.87
C ASP A 112 4.17 -5.97 -32.08
N ASN A 113 4.15 -4.79 -31.45
CA ASN A 113 5.21 -3.81 -31.64
C ASN A 113 6.43 -4.15 -30.77
N PRO A 114 7.59 -4.52 -31.39
CA PRO A 114 8.76 -4.98 -30.64
C PRO A 114 9.33 -3.88 -29.73
N THR A 115 9.18 -2.61 -30.10
CA THR A 115 9.62 -1.47 -29.29
C THR A 115 8.75 -1.33 -28.04
N VAL A 116 7.42 -1.45 -28.19
CA VAL A 116 6.48 -1.40 -27.06
C VAL A 116 6.78 -2.53 -26.07
N ILE A 117 6.92 -3.77 -26.57
CA ILE A 117 7.25 -4.94 -25.76
C ILE A 117 8.56 -4.72 -25.00
N SER A 118 9.61 -4.33 -25.72
CA SER A 118 10.95 -4.08 -25.14
C SER A 118 10.92 -3.01 -24.04
N ILE A 119 10.18 -1.91 -24.25
CA ILE A 119 10.05 -0.83 -23.27
C ILE A 119 9.32 -1.31 -22.03
N VAL A 120 8.19 -1.99 -22.18
CA VAL A 120 7.41 -2.50 -21.04
C VAL A 120 8.25 -3.47 -20.23
N GLU A 121 8.88 -4.45 -20.87
CA GLU A 121 9.71 -5.45 -20.19
C GLU A 121 10.90 -4.81 -19.48
N THR A 122 11.58 -3.85 -20.14
CA THR A 122 12.71 -3.12 -19.55
C THR A 122 12.28 -2.32 -18.33
N MET A 123 11.19 -1.57 -18.42
CA MET A 123 10.66 -0.77 -17.33
C MET A 123 10.21 -1.65 -16.15
N TYR A 124 9.49 -2.73 -16.45
CA TYR A 124 9.01 -3.67 -15.44
C TYR A 124 10.18 -4.37 -14.73
N ALA A 125 11.18 -4.86 -15.46
CA ALA A 125 12.38 -5.48 -14.91
C ALA A 125 13.21 -4.50 -14.07
N ALA A 126 13.25 -3.22 -14.46
CA ALA A 126 13.90 -2.15 -13.69
C ALA A 126 13.09 -1.71 -12.44
N GLY A 127 11.92 -2.30 -12.19
CA GLY A 127 11.04 -1.93 -11.07
C GLY A 127 10.43 -0.53 -11.20
N LYS A 128 10.42 0.02 -12.41
CA LYS A 128 9.76 1.29 -12.78
C LYS A 128 8.27 1.05 -12.95
N VAL A 129 7.50 2.13 -12.88
CA VAL A 129 6.04 2.02 -12.98
C VAL A 129 5.62 1.92 -14.44
N VAL A 130 4.71 0.99 -14.72
CA VAL A 130 4.01 0.85 -16.01
C VAL A 130 2.52 1.05 -15.74
N GLY A 131 1.98 2.17 -16.21
CA GLY A 131 0.55 2.44 -16.25
C GLY A 131 -0.02 2.09 -17.62
N VAL A 132 -1.19 1.47 -17.65
CA VAL A 132 -1.94 1.18 -18.88
C VAL A 132 -3.42 1.42 -18.61
N ASP A 133 -4.17 1.89 -19.58
CA ASP A 133 -5.59 2.22 -19.40
C ASP A 133 -6.41 1.81 -20.62
N CYS A 134 -7.65 1.33 -20.41
CA CYS A 134 -8.56 0.94 -21.47
C CYS A 134 -7.92 -0.09 -22.43
N HIS A 135 -7.87 0.18 -23.74
CA HIS A 135 -7.12 -0.65 -24.71
C HIS A 135 -5.60 -0.43 -24.68
N GLY A 136 -5.09 0.56 -23.96
CA GLY A 136 -3.65 0.73 -23.70
C GLY A 136 -3.03 -0.49 -22.99
N VAL A 137 -3.86 -1.30 -22.32
CA VAL A 137 -3.48 -2.62 -21.76
C VAL A 137 -2.94 -3.58 -22.84
N LEU A 138 -3.26 -3.34 -24.12
CA LEU A 138 -2.69 -4.09 -25.24
C LEU A 138 -1.15 -4.01 -25.29
N ALA A 139 -0.55 -2.96 -24.73
CA ALA A 139 0.91 -2.83 -24.61
C ALA A 139 1.57 -3.95 -23.80
N VAL A 140 0.83 -4.61 -22.89
CA VAL A 140 1.38 -5.69 -22.04
C VAL A 140 0.98 -7.10 -22.48
N THR A 141 0.17 -7.24 -23.53
CA THR A 141 -0.38 -8.54 -23.98
C THR A 141 0.68 -9.57 -24.34
N ASN A 142 1.68 -9.16 -25.13
CA ASN A 142 2.76 -10.01 -25.62
C ASN A 142 4.07 -9.86 -24.80
N CYS A 143 4.02 -9.16 -23.67
CA CYS A 143 5.17 -9.04 -22.78
C CYS A 143 5.32 -10.26 -21.90
N VAL A 144 6.56 -10.66 -21.63
CA VAL A 144 6.89 -11.78 -20.75
C VAL A 144 7.75 -11.36 -19.56
N LYS A 145 7.66 -12.14 -18.49
CA LYS A 145 8.57 -12.06 -17.35
C LYS A 145 9.91 -12.69 -17.74
N PRO A 146 10.99 -12.47 -16.97
CA PRO A 146 12.28 -13.14 -17.20
C PRO A 146 12.24 -14.67 -17.19
N ASN A 147 11.19 -15.27 -16.59
CA ASN A 147 10.97 -16.71 -16.59
C ASN A 147 10.22 -17.23 -17.84
N GLY A 148 9.91 -16.36 -18.81
CA GLY A 148 9.20 -16.68 -20.05
C GLY A 148 7.67 -16.77 -19.92
N GLU A 149 7.10 -16.58 -18.73
CA GLU A 149 5.64 -16.54 -18.57
C GLU A 149 5.06 -15.18 -18.97
N PRO A 150 3.79 -15.10 -19.40
CA PRO A 150 3.13 -13.82 -19.65
C PRO A 150 3.26 -12.86 -18.46
N LEU A 151 3.52 -11.58 -18.75
CA LEU A 151 3.73 -10.55 -17.73
C LEU A 151 2.56 -10.46 -16.75
N VAL A 152 1.34 -10.57 -17.26
CA VAL A 152 0.09 -10.45 -16.50
C VAL A 152 -0.30 -11.72 -15.72
N LYS A 153 0.38 -12.85 -15.94
CA LYS A 153 -0.01 -14.13 -15.32
C LYS A 153 0.01 -14.05 -13.79
N GLY A 154 -1.13 -14.36 -13.16
CA GLY A 154 -1.34 -14.32 -11.71
C GLY A 154 -1.39 -12.91 -11.12
N LEU A 155 -1.37 -11.86 -11.93
CA LEU A 155 -1.53 -10.48 -11.48
C LEU A 155 -2.98 -10.07 -11.60
N GLN A 156 -3.44 -9.27 -10.63
CA GLN A 156 -4.75 -8.64 -10.72
C GLN A 156 -4.69 -7.47 -11.71
N VAL A 157 -5.50 -7.54 -12.76
CA VAL A 157 -5.54 -6.52 -13.84
C VAL A 157 -6.98 -6.19 -14.18
N THR A 158 -7.19 -5.03 -14.78
CA THR A 158 -8.43 -4.65 -15.47
C THR A 158 -8.09 -4.11 -16.84
N ALA A 159 -9.06 -4.03 -17.73
CA ALA A 159 -8.99 -3.43 -19.05
C ALA A 159 -10.41 -3.12 -19.53
N PHE A 160 -10.55 -2.56 -20.73
CA PHE A 160 -11.87 -2.39 -21.34
C PHE A 160 -12.58 -3.75 -21.41
N THR A 161 -13.78 -3.81 -20.87
CA THR A 161 -14.49 -5.07 -20.67
C THR A 161 -15.13 -5.56 -21.96
N ASP A 162 -15.37 -6.86 -22.05
CA ASP A 162 -16.07 -7.47 -23.19
C ASP A 162 -17.51 -6.90 -23.30
N ALA A 163 -18.11 -6.52 -22.16
CA ALA A 163 -19.42 -5.88 -22.09
C ALA A 163 -19.40 -4.45 -22.65
N GLU A 164 -18.42 -3.63 -22.26
CA GLU A 164 -18.23 -2.28 -22.80
C GLU A 164 -17.92 -2.32 -24.31
N GLU A 165 -17.11 -3.27 -24.77
CA GLU A 165 -16.82 -3.50 -26.19
C GLU A 165 -18.06 -3.83 -27.02
N THR A 166 -18.94 -4.65 -26.44
CA THR A 166 -20.24 -4.98 -27.04
C THR A 166 -21.15 -3.75 -27.08
N ALA A 167 -21.17 -2.95 -26.01
CA ALA A 167 -22.00 -1.75 -25.90
C ALA A 167 -21.63 -0.67 -26.93
N VAL A 168 -20.34 -0.56 -27.31
CA VAL A 168 -19.90 0.36 -28.37
C VAL A 168 -20.02 -0.23 -29.79
N GLY A 169 -20.44 -1.50 -29.91
CA GLY A 169 -20.67 -2.14 -31.21
C GLY A 169 -19.40 -2.46 -31.99
N LEU A 170 -18.26 -2.60 -31.31
CA LEU A 170 -16.96 -2.88 -31.93
C LEU A 170 -16.43 -4.29 -31.65
N HIS A 171 -17.20 -5.11 -30.91
CA HIS A 171 -16.91 -6.51 -30.59
C HIS A 171 -16.44 -7.34 -31.80
N GLU A 172 -17.09 -7.21 -32.96
CA GLU A 172 -16.72 -7.98 -34.17
C GLU A 172 -15.60 -7.34 -35.00
N LYS A 173 -15.18 -6.11 -34.66
CA LYS A 173 -14.16 -5.35 -35.40
C LYS A 173 -12.79 -5.40 -34.74
N VAL A 174 -12.75 -5.53 -33.42
CA VAL A 174 -11.50 -5.70 -32.68
C VAL A 174 -10.84 -7.04 -33.05
N PRO A 175 -9.49 -7.10 -33.11
CA PRO A 175 -8.80 -8.35 -33.45
C PRO A 175 -9.00 -9.45 -32.40
N PHE A 176 -9.21 -9.04 -31.14
CA PHE A 176 -9.59 -9.88 -30.02
C PHE A 176 -10.12 -8.99 -28.89
N LEU A 177 -10.93 -9.54 -27.99
CA LEU A 177 -11.43 -8.82 -26.83
C LEU A 177 -10.36 -8.76 -25.73
N VAL A 178 -10.14 -7.58 -25.15
CA VAL A 178 -9.01 -7.35 -24.23
C VAL A 178 -9.20 -8.12 -22.92
N GLU A 179 -10.40 -8.10 -22.34
CA GLU A 179 -10.71 -8.84 -21.12
C GLU A 179 -10.54 -10.36 -21.32
N THR A 180 -11.14 -10.92 -22.36
CA THR A 180 -10.96 -12.33 -22.71
C THR A 180 -9.47 -12.67 -22.87
N LYS A 181 -8.71 -11.85 -23.60
CA LYS A 181 -7.27 -12.07 -23.80
C LYS A 181 -6.47 -12.04 -22.51
N MET A 182 -6.76 -11.11 -21.59
CA MET A 182 -6.08 -11.04 -20.29
C MET A 182 -6.33 -12.30 -19.45
N LYS A 183 -7.56 -12.82 -19.46
CA LYS A 183 -7.91 -14.07 -18.79
C LYS A 183 -7.18 -15.27 -19.40
N GLU A 184 -7.08 -15.36 -20.72
CA GLU A 184 -6.33 -16.41 -21.41
C GLU A 184 -4.84 -16.40 -21.04
N LEU A 185 -4.25 -15.22 -20.86
CA LEU A 185 -2.86 -15.05 -20.39
C LEU A 185 -2.68 -15.40 -18.90
N GLY A 186 -3.76 -15.79 -18.21
CA GLY A 186 -3.75 -16.21 -16.82
C GLY A 186 -3.77 -15.06 -15.82
N ALA A 187 -4.23 -13.88 -16.21
CA ALA A 187 -4.42 -12.76 -15.29
C ALA A 187 -5.66 -12.96 -14.39
N ASP A 188 -5.62 -12.44 -13.17
CA ASP A 188 -6.78 -12.34 -12.28
C ASP A 188 -7.59 -11.09 -12.67
N PHE A 189 -8.45 -11.23 -13.67
CA PHE A 189 -9.19 -10.10 -14.23
C PHE A 189 -10.27 -9.59 -13.28
N CYS A 190 -10.22 -8.30 -12.96
CA CYS A 190 -11.13 -7.64 -12.03
C CYS A 190 -11.93 -6.55 -12.74
N ALA A 191 -13.13 -6.91 -13.22
CA ALA A 191 -14.07 -5.98 -13.83
C ALA A 191 -14.81 -5.16 -12.77
N GLY A 192 -14.90 -3.84 -12.99
CA GLY A 192 -15.85 -2.96 -12.33
C GLY A 192 -17.12 -2.79 -13.17
N PRO A 193 -18.11 -2.03 -12.67
CA PRO A 193 -19.29 -1.68 -13.45
C PRO A 193 -18.90 -0.97 -14.76
N ASP A 194 -19.57 -1.30 -15.86
CA ASP A 194 -19.39 -0.64 -17.16
C ASP A 194 -19.45 0.88 -17.01
N TRP A 195 -18.50 1.59 -17.65
CA TRP A 195 -18.35 3.06 -17.59
C TRP A 195 -18.01 3.62 -16.20
N GLY A 196 -17.87 2.74 -15.21
CA GLY A 196 -17.47 3.07 -13.86
C GLY A 196 -15.96 3.16 -13.72
N VAL A 197 -15.52 3.88 -12.69
CA VAL A 197 -14.10 4.04 -12.38
C VAL A 197 -13.55 2.78 -11.72
N ASN A 198 -12.67 2.06 -12.40
CA ASN A 198 -12.02 0.86 -11.88
C ASN A 198 -10.51 0.82 -12.23
N VAL A 199 -9.68 0.53 -11.22
CA VAL A 199 -8.22 0.53 -11.33
C VAL A 199 -7.63 -0.56 -10.45
N CYS A 200 -6.83 -1.44 -11.06
CA CYS A 200 -6.07 -2.48 -10.37
C CYS A 200 -4.59 -2.09 -10.26
N VAL A 201 -3.97 -2.46 -9.14
CA VAL A 201 -2.55 -2.19 -8.86
C VAL A 201 -1.86 -3.51 -8.49
N ALA A 202 -1.05 -4.03 -9.40
CA ALA A 202 -0.26 -5.24 -9.22
C ALA A 202 1.23 -4.89 -9.16
N GLY A 203 1.68 -4.50 -7.97
CA GLY A 203 3.07 -4.10 -7.73
C GLY A 203 3.44 -2.81 -8.47
N LYS A 204 4.09 -2.93 -9.63
CA LYS A 204 4.52 -1.81 -10.48
C LYS A 204 3.71 -1.67 -11.77
N LEU A 205 2.84 -2.63 -12.06
CA LEU A 205 1.86 -2.54 -13.11
C LEU A 205 0.57 -1.95 -12.54
N VAL A 206 0.06 -0.91 -13.18
CA VAL A 206 -1.24 -0.29 -12.86
C VAL A 206 -2.09 -0.28 -14.10
N THR A 207 -3.32 -0.78 -13.98
CA THR A 207 -4.25 -0.94 -15.10
C THR A 207 -5.55 -0.22 -14.81
N GLY A 208 -6.03 0.60 -15.73
CA GLY A 208 -7.36 1.24 -15.70
C GLY A 208 -8.32 0.58 -16.69
N GLN A 209 -9.61 0.59 -16.38
CA GLN A 209 -10.63 -0.12 -17.16
C GLN A 209 -11.04 0.62 -18.43
N ASN A 210 -11.26 1.93 -18.36
CA ASN A 210 -11.98 2.70 -19.37
C ASN A 210 -11.60 4.19 -19.24
N PRO A 211 -12.05 5.08 -20.14
CA PRO A 211 -11.69 6.50 -20.08
C PRO A 211 -11.96 7.18 -18.73
N GLN A 212 -13.03 6.79 -18.04
CA GLN A 212 -13.40 7.30 -16.71
C GLN A 212 -12.37 6.91 -15.63
N SER A 213 -11.57 5.89 -15.90
CA SER A 213 -10.52 5.39 -15.01
C SER A 213 -9.17 6.08 -15.21
N SER A 214 -8.96 6.82 -16.29
CA SER A 214 -7.68 7.45 -16.68
C SER A 214 -7.04 8.28 -15.57
N ALA A 215 -7.78 9.25 -15.01
CA ALA A 215 -7.31 10.10 -13.92
C ALA A 215 -6.89 9.27 -12.69
N LYS A 216 -7.71 8.27 -12.32
CA LYS A 216 -7.42 7.42 -11.17
C LYS A 216 -6.27 6.45 -11.43
N CYS A 217 -6.11 5.98 -12.68
CA CYS A 217 -4.98 5.16 -13.11
C CYS A 217 -3.66 5.96 -12.99
N ALA A 218 -3.65 7.20 -13.49
CA ALA A 218 -2.54 8.13 -13.34
C ALA A 218 -2.21 8.46 -11.86
N GLN A 219 -3.21 8.62 -11.00
CA GLN A 219 -2.99 8.83 -9.57
C GLN A 219 -2.44 7.58 -8.86
N ARG A 220 -3.03 6.41 -9.11
CA ARG A 220 -2.71 5.14 -8.43
C ARG A 220 -1.43 4.48 -8.89
N SER A 221 -0.96 4.80 -10.09
CA SER A 221 0.38 4.45 -10.55
C SER A 221 1.48 5.06 -9.66
N LYS A 222 1.12 5.89 -8.66
CA LYS A 222 2.03 6.63 -7.78
C LYS A 222 2.95 7.55 -8.57
N ILE A 223 2.69 7.70 -9.86
CA ILE A 223 3.41 8.56 -10.79
C ILE A 223 3.28 10.01 -10.32
N VAL A 224 2.07 10.44 -9.98
CA VAL A 224 1.77 11.74 -9.35
C VAL A 224 2.54 11.95 -8.03
N GLY A 225 2.89 10.87 -7.31
CA GLY A 225 3.64 10.89 -6.04
C GLY A 225 5.16 10.71 -6.17
N LEU A 226 5.71 10.50 -7.37
CA LEU A 226 7.15 10.46 -7.59
C LEU A 226 7.67 11.88 -7.32
N ARG A 227 8.45 12.15 -6.28
CA ARG A 227 9.18 13.43 -6.18
C ARG A 227 10.65 13.14 -6.00
N GLY A 228 11.39 13.10 -7.12
CA GLY A 228 12.81 13.45 -7.22
C GLY A 228 13.78 12.90 -6.17
N GLY A 229 13.48 11.75 -5.56
CA GLY A 229 14.27 11.10 -4.56
C GLY A 229 13.80 9.66 -4.51
N THR A 230 14.74 8.73 -4.32
CA THR A 230 14.48 7.30 -4.15
C THR A 230 13.17 7.09 -3.41
N VAL A 231 12.21 6.46 -4.09
CA VAL A 231 10.91 6.13 -3.51
C VAL A 231 11.18 5.45 -2.18
N ILE A 232 10.76 6.08 -1.09
CA ILE A 232 10.76 5.46 0.22
C ILE A 232 9.73 4.34 0.10
N SER A 233 10.18 3.12 -0.14
CA SER A 233 9.30 1.97 -0.09
C SER A 233 8.72 1.85 1.33
N ARG A 234 7.59 1.15 1.48
CA ARG A 234 7.07 0.78 2.81
C ARG A 234 8.16 0.12 3.68
N THR A 235 9.09 -0.59 3.04
CA THR A 235 10.31 -1.14 3.63
C THR A 235 11.31 -0.07 4.07
N ASP A 236 11.45 1.03 3.34
CA ASP A 236 12.34 2.15 3.68
C ASP A 236 11.77 3.06 4.80
N ILE A 237 10.45 3.11 4.97
CA ILE A 237 9.79 3.72 6.15
C ILE A 237 10.09 2.88 7.41
N LEU A 238 9.96 1.56 7.31
CA LEU A 238 10.26 0.62 8.40
C LEU A 238 11.77 0.55 8.71
N ARG A 239 12.63 0.62 7.69
CA ARG A 239 14.09 0.75 7.86
C ARG A 239 14.49 2.11 8.38
N GLY A 240 13.79 3.20 8.06
CA GLY A 240 14.01 4.53 8.65
C GLY A 240 13.79 4.55 10.16
N GLN A 241 12.80 3.80 10.66
CA GLN A 241 12.63 3.58 12.10
C GLN A 241 13.70 2.67 12.71
N SER A 242 14.25 1.73 11.93
CA SER A 242 15.41 0.93 12.35
C SER A 242 16.72 1.74 12.30
N TRP A 243 16.81 2.75 11.44
CA TRP A 243 17.94 3.67 11.32
C TRP A 243 18.01 4.65 12.50
N ALA A 244 16.86 5.16 12.96
CA ALA A 244 16.78 5.92 14.21
C ALA A 244 17.21 5.09 15.45
N VAL A 245 17.13 3.76 15.37
CA VAL A 245 17.64 2.83 16.40
C VAL A 245 19.12 2.50 16.16
N ALA A 246 19.61 2.49 14.91
CA ALA A 246 21.02 2.30 14.58
C ALA A 246 21.90 3.53 14.91
N ASN A 247 21.28 4.72 15.01
CA ASN A 247 21.93 5.97 15.42
C ASN A 247 21.79 6.28 16.92
N SER A 248 21.36 5.32 17.75
CA SER A 248 21.68 5.43 19.17
C SER A 248 23.19 5.19 19.32
N ASP A 249 23.93 6.30 19.47
CA ASP A 249 25.36 6.40 19.73
C ASP A 249 25.97 5.13 20.35
N THR A 250 26.87 4.46 19.60
CA THR A 250 28.13 3.82 20.06
C THR A 250 28.73 2.81 19.06
N SER A 251 28.17 2.55 17.87
CA SER A 251 28.80 1.62 16.92
C SER A 251 29.66 2.31 15.85
N ARG A 252 30.99 2.24 16.03
CA ARG A 252 32.00 2.62 15.04
C ARG A 252 31.98 1.60 13.88
N SER A 253 31.65 2.04 12.67
CA SER A 253 31.89 1.25 11.44
C SER A 253 33.40 1.04 11.23
N THR A 254 33.80 -0.19 10.91
CA THR A 254 35.20 -0.61 10.71
C THR A 254 35.76 -0.28 9.33
N ARG A 255 35.03 0.45 8.48
CA ARG A 255 35.55 0.96 7.20
C ARG A 255 35.55 2.49 7.24
N GLY A 256 36.73 3.05 7.54
CA GLY A 256 36.96 4.48 7.74
C GLY A 256 36.72 5.34 6.49
N GLY A 257 35.46 5.73 6.30
CA GLY A 257 35.08 6.84 5.42
C GLY A 257 34.28 7.87 6.21
N ALA A 258 34.73 9.12 6.23
CA ALA A 258 33.97 10.23 6.80
C ALA A 258 32.72 10.47 5.93
N VAL A 259 31.54 10.36 6.53
CA VAL A 259 30.28 10.66 5.85
C VAL A 259 30.19 12.17 5.65
N GLN A 260 30.36 12.65 4.41
CA GLN A 260 30.15 14.06 4.08
C GLN A 260 28.66 14.40 4.14
N ALA A 261 28.31 15.40 4.95
CA ALA A 261 26.95 15.85 5.26
C ALA A 261 26.27 16.67 4.13
N GLY A 262 26.54 16.37 2.85
CA GLY A 262 26.16 17.24 1.73
C GLY A 262 24.91 16.87 0.94
N TYR A 263 24.32 15.69 1.14
CA TYR A 263 23.23 15.15 0.28
C TYR A 263 21.98 14.72 1.07
N PHE A 264 21.57 15.50 2.06
CA PHE A 264 20.31 15.27 2.77
C PHE A 264 19.39 16.47 2.62
N HIS A 265 18.54 16.45 1.59
CA HIS A 265 17.31 17.22 1.66
C HIS A 265 16.51 16.74 2.87
N GLN A 266 16.13 17.66 3.75
CA GLN A 266 15.18 17.40 4.83
C GLN A 266 13.93 16.76 4.20
N ARG A 267 13.72 15.47 4.48
CA ARG A 267 12.50 14.77 4.07
C ARG A 267 11.33 15.51 4.70
N LYS A 268 10.34 15.89 3.89
CA LYS A 268 9.08 16.39 4.41
C LYS A 268 8.47 15.26 5.26
N GLU A 269 8.25 15.53 6.55
CA GLU A 269 7.61 14.57 7.44
C GLU A 269 6.24 14.20 6.85
N LEU A 270 5.92 12.91 6.81
CA LEU A 270 4.58 12.43 6.43
C LEU A 270 3.55 13.05 7.36
N ASP A 271 2.37 13.38 6.83
CA ASP A 271 1.27 13.82 7.68
C ASP A 271 0.95 12.73 8.71
N LYS A 272 0.59 13.14 9.92
CA LYS A 272 0.35 12.22 11.05
C LYS A 272 -0.79 11.25 10.74
N LYS A 273 -1.73 11.66 9.90
CA LYS A 273 -2.87 10.86 9.44
C LYS A 273 -2.42 9.66 8.58
N ASP A 274 -1.66 9.92 7.53
CA ASP A 274 -1.21 8.89 6.58
C ASP A 274 -0.29 7.85 7.25
N SER A 275 0.54 8.32 8.20
CA SER A 275 1.39 7.47 9.02
C SER A 275 0.57 6.54 9.93
N ALA A 276 -0.52 7.04 10.52
CA ALA A 276 -1.39 6.25 11.38
C ALA A 276 -2.16 5.18 10.59
N GLU A 277 -2.76 5.54 9.46
CA GLU A 277 -3.48 4.60 8.59
C GLU A 277 -2.56 3.50 8.04
N ALA A 278 -1.31 3.85 7.69
CA ALA A 278 -0.30 2.88 7.26
C ALA A 278 0.09 1.89 8.37
N CYS A 279 0.20 2.35 9.64
CA CYS A 279 0.52 1.49 10.77
C CYS A 279 -0.57 0.45 11.08
N TRP A 280 -1.84 0.81 10.82
CA TRP A 280 -3.01 -0.05 11.10
C TRP A 280 -3.41 -0.98 9.95
N SER A 281 -2.79 -0.84 8.78
CA SER A 281 -3.01 -1.70 7.61
C SER A 281 -1.87 -2.73 7.41
N ALA A 282 -0.76 -2.61 8.15
CA ALA A 282 0.50 -3.27 7.84
C ALA A 282 1.10 -4.09 8.99
N CYS A 283 1.60 -5.29 8.66
CA CYS A 283 2.55 -5.98 9.52
C CYS A 283 3.85 -5.16 9.60
N SER A 284 4.25 -4.79 10.81
CA SER A 284 5.47 -4.00 11.05
C SER A 284 6.77 -4.75 10.70
N LEU A 285 6.72 -6.08 10.56
CA LEU A 285 7.87 -6.91 10.20
C LEU A 285 7.93 -7.18 8.69
N SER A 286 6.88 -7.76 8.11
CA SER A 286 6.87 -8.20 6.71
C SER A 286 6.38 -7.14 5.73
N GLY A 287 5.72 -6.07 6.20
CA GLY A 287 5.10 -5.07 5.34
C GLY A 287 3.89 -5.59 4.56
N LEU A 288 3.44 -6.83 4.79
CA LEU A 288 2.20 -7.37 4.21
C LEU A 288 0.95 -6.79 4.91
N PRO A 289 -0.24 -6.87 4.29
CA PRO A 289 -1.49 -6.53 4.96
C PRO A 289 -1.66 -7.28 6.28
N LEU A 290 -2.14 -6.60 7.32
CA LEU A 290 -2.46 -7.29 8.59
C LEU A 290 -3.57 -8.31 8.35
N ARG A 291 -3.37 -9.55 8.80
CA ARG A 291 -4.37 -10.62 8.71
C ARG A 291 -4.36 -11.40 10.02
N GLU A 292 -5.54 -11.77 10.49
CA GLU A 292 -5.63 -12.62 11.68
C GLU A 292 -4.99 -13.99 11.41
N PRO A 293 -4.25 -14.56 12.39
CA PRO A 293 -4.00 -14.05 13.74
C PRO A 293 -2.90 -12.96 13.82
N VAL A 294 -3.18 -11.88 14.55
CA VAL A 294 -2.28 -10.74 14.78
C VAL A 294 -1.66 -10.80 16.18
N THR A 295 -0.41 -10.34 16.30
CA THR A 295 0.31 -10.22 17.56
C THR A 295 0.84 -8.81 17.73
N ALA A 296 0.96 -8.35 18.97
CA ALA A 296 1.54 -7.05 19.29
C ALA A 296 2.82 -7.21 20.11
N CYS A 297 3.79 -6.31 19.92
CA CYS A 297 4.93 -6.21 20.84
C CYS A 297 4.59 -5.29 22.02
N TRP A 298 5.39 -5.36 23.09
CA TRP A 298 5.25 -4.49 24.26
C TRP A 298 5.51 -3.00 24.01
N LEU A 299 5.98 -2.63 22.81
CA LEU A 299 6.09 -1.25 22.33
C LEU A 299 4.87 -0.79 21.50
N GLY A 300 3.84 -1.64 21.38
CA GLY A 300 2.57 -1.30 20.74
C GLY A 300 2.57 -1.38 19.21
N ARG A 301 3.46 -2.19 18.60
CA ARG A 301 3.47 -2.46 17.14
C ARG A 301 2.80 -3.78 16.82
N LEU A 302 2.16 -3.87 15.65
CA LEU A 302 1.38 -5.03 15.21
C LEU A 302 2.11 -5.87 14.14
N TYR A 303 1.89 -7.19 14.20
CA TYR A 303 2.58 -8.18 13.38
C TYR A 303 1.69 -9.38 13.02
N ASN A 304 1.88 -9.95 11.84
CA ASN A 304 1.22 -11.18 11.40
C ASN A 304 1.90 -12.41 12.02
N LYS A 305 1.16 -13.25 12.74
CA LYS A 305 1.71 -14.41 13.47
C LYS A 305 2.36 -15.45 12.55
N LYS A 306 1.87 -15.59 11.30
CA LYS A 306 2.40 -16.55 10.30
C LYS A 306 3.79 -16.20 9.76
N GLU A 307 4.22 -14.94 9.90
CA GLU A 307 5.49 -14.43 9.35
C GLU A 307 6.67 -14.65 10.30
N PHE A 308 6.42 -15.12 11.52
CA PHE A 308 7.45 -15.43 12.52
C PHE A 308 7.99 -16.85 12.35
N GLY A 309 8.59 -17.18 11.21
CA GLY A 309 9.02 -18.55 10.90
C GLY A 309 9.95 -19.19 11.95
N HIS A 310 11.00 -18.48 12.41
CA HIS A 310 12.10 -19.06 13.22
C HIS A 310 12.53 -18.18 14.41
N LEU A 311 11.81 -17.08 14.68
CA LEU A 311 12.18 -16.10 15.71
C LEU A 311 11.91 -16.66 17.11
N LYS A 312 12.97 -17.21 17.72
CA LYS A 312 13.02 -17.66 19.12
C LYS A 312 12.90 -16.46 20.07
N THR A 313 11.69 -16.12 20.48
CA THR A 313 11.20 -16.11 21.89
C THR A 313 9.82 -15.46 21.95
N MET A 314 8.77 -16.25 22.15
CA MET A 314 7.37 -15.81 22.37
C MET A 314 7.16 -14.88 23.59
N LYS A 315 8.23 -14.48 24.30
CA LYS A 315 8.15 -13.64 25.51
C LYS A 315 8.00 -12.15 25.20
N ASP A 316 8.38 -11.73 23.99
CA ASP A 316 8.42 -10.32 23.59
C ASP A 316 7.15 -9.84 22.87
N PHE A 317 6.22 -10.77 22.64
CA PHE A 317 4.95 -10.53 21.94
C PHE A 317 3.77 -11.09 22.74
N PHE A 318 2.60 -10.51 22.55
CA PHE A 318 1.34 -11.00 23.08
C PHE A 318 0.28 -11.02 21.97
N ASP A 319 -0.67 -11.94 22.07
CA ASP A 319 -1.74 -12.09 21.08
C ASP A 319 -2.75 -10.93 21.21
N VAL A 320 -3.24 -10.43 20.08
CA VAL A 320 -4.26 -9.38 20.02
C VAL A 320 -5.34 -9.75 19.01
N HIS A 321 -6.59 -9.52 19.40
CA HIS A 321 -7.76 -9.68 18.55
C HIS A 321 -8.22 -8.31 18.05
N LEU A 322 -8.28 -8.16 16.72
CA LEU A 322 -8.70 -6.92 16.07
C LEU A 322 -10.07 -7.14 15.47
N THR A 323 -11.05 -6.34 15.88
CA THR A 323 -12.42 -6.46 15.35
C THR A 323 -12.47 -5.88 13.93
N PRO A 324 -12.87 -6.65 12.91
CA PRO A 324 -13.00 -6.14 11.55
C PRO A 324 -14.22 -5.21 11.41
N LEU A 325 -14.13 -4.25 10.49
CA LEU A 325 -15.27 -3.44 10.04
C LEU A 325 -16.30 -4.32 9.31
N LYS A 326 -17.58 -3.97 9.40
CA LYS A 326 -18.63 -4.64 8.62
C LYS A 326 -18.50 -4.27 7.14
N THR A 327 -18.95 -5.15 6.25
CA THR A 327 -18.85 -5.00 4.79
C THR A 327 -19.43 -3.68 4.27
N ASP A 328 -20.53 -3.20 4.85
CA ASP A 328 -21.16 -1.95 4.43
C ASP A 328 -20.33 -0.71 4.80
N GLU A 329 -19.63 -0.75 5.95
CA GLU A 329 -18.75 0.33 6.42
C GLU A 329 -17.40 0.37 5.69
N LEU A 330 -16.99 -0.77 5.10
CA LEU A 330 -15.81 -0.87 4.23
C LEU A 330 -16.03 -0.22 2.86
N LEU A 331 -17.26 -0.27 2.33
CA LEU A 331 -17.63 0.36 1.06
C LEU A 331 -17.59 1.89 1.16
N ASP A 332 -18.07 2.46 2.27
CA ASP A 332 -18.05 3.90 2.52
C ASP A 332 -16.66 4.46 2.84
N ALA A 333 -15.74 3.63 3.36
CA ALA A 333 -14.41 4.06 3.78
C ALA A 333 -13.36 4.08 2.66
N GLY A 334 -13.64 3.44 1.51
CA GLY A 334 -12.72 3.33 0.37
C GLY A 334 -11.66 2.23 0.51
N ALA A 335 -11.11 1.78 -0.62
CA ALA A 335 -10.26 0.57 -0.72
C ALA A 335 -8.89 0.61 0.02
N GLU A 336 -8.51 1.76 0.59
CA GLU A 336 -7.27 1.93 1.37
C GLU A 336 -7.52 2.08 2.88
N ALA A 337 -8.78 2.05 3.31
CA ALA A 337 -9.13 2.21 4.71
C ALA A 337 -8.70 1.00 5.55
N THR A 338 -8.30 1.29 6.79
CA THR A 338 -8.01 0.26 7.78
C THR A 338 -9.24 -0.62 8.00
N GLN A 339 -9.10 -1.93 7.86
CA GLN A 339 -10.19 -2.88 7.99
C GLN A 339 -10.67 -3.13 9.44
N PHE A 340 -10.19 -2.38 10.44
CA PHE A 340 -10.41 -2.66 11.86
C PHE A 340 -11.10 -1.51 12.60
N CYS A 341 -11.92 -1.85 13.60
CA CYS A 341 -12.65 -0.88 14.43
C CYS A 341 -12.63 -1.24 15.93
N CYS A 342 -13.02 -0.28 16.75
CA CYS A 342 -13.26 -0.50 18.18
C CYS A 342 -14.57 -1.28 18.37
N PRO A 343 -14.57 -2.41 19.09
CA PRO A 343 -15.78 -3.22 19.30
C PRO A 343 -16.87 -2.54 20.15
N VAL A 344 -16.53 -1.49 20.90
CA VAL A 344 -17.47 -0.79 21.80
C VAL A 344 -18.07 0.45 21.13
N LEU A 345 -17.22 1.29 20.53
CA LEU A 345 -17.64 2.59 19.97
C LEU A 345 -17.65 2.60 18.44
N HIS A 346 -17.32 1.48 17.79
CA HIS A 346 -17.19 1.36 16.32
C HIS A 346 -16.28 2.41 15.67
N LEU A 347 -15.39 3.03 16.44
CA LEU A 347 -14.42 3.99 15.93
C LEU A 347 -13.38 3.27 15.07
N ARG A 348 -13.08 3.82 13.90
CA ARG A 348 -12.11 3.27 12.95
C ARG A 348 -10.67 3.34 13.48
N ALA A 349 -9.92 2.28 13.28
CA ALA A 349 -8.48 2.26 13.52
C ALA A 349 -7.75 3.27 12.60
N GLY A 350 -6.65 3.88 13.06
CA GLY A 350 -5.90 4.85 12.24
C GLY A 350 -6.60 6.20 11.98
N ALA A 351 -7.85 6.40 12.44
CA ALA A 351 -8.53 7.68 12.33
C ALA A 351 -7.82 8.79 13.15
N PRO A 352 -7.83 10.06 12.68
CA PRO A 352 -7.20 11.17 13.40
C PRO A 352 -7.75 11.31 14.82
N ALA A 353 -6.87 11.51 15.80
CA ALA A 353 -7.23 11.69 17.22
C ALA A 353 -8.01 10.52 17.86
N VAL A 354 -7.91 9.32 17.29
CA VAL A 354 -8.43 8.08 17.87
C VAL A 354 -7.27 7.17 18.29
N GLY A 355 -6.95 7.17 19.57
CA GLY A 355 -5.97 6.24 20.15
C GLY A 355 -6.60 4.88 20.44
N PHE A 356 -5.83 3.80 20.30
CA PHE A 356 -6.22 2.45 20.71
C PHE A 356 -5.28 1.91 21.78
N ARG A 357 -5.79 1.01 22.60
CA ARG A 357 -5.09 0.32 23.67
C ARG A 357 -5.32 -1.17 23.54
N ALA A 358 -4.26 -1.95 23.75
CA ALA A 358 -4.34 -3.39 23.87
C ALA A 358 -4.23 -3.80 25.34
N LEU A 359 -5.03 -4.80 25.72
CA LEU A 359 -5.00 -5.43 27.05
C LEU A 359 -4.39 -6.83 26.91
N PRO A 360 -3.12 -7.04 27.28
CA PRO A 360 -2.44 -8.32 27.13
C PRO A 360 -3.07 -9.47 27.93
N ALA A 361 -3.78 -9.17 29.03
CA ALA A 361 -4.42 -10.16 29.88
C ALA A 361 -5.61 -10.87 29.20
N CYS A 362 -6.29 -10.19 28.28
CA CYS A 362 -7.48 -10.71 27.59
C CYS A 362 -7.43 -10.55 26.07
N SER A 363 -6.28 -10.12 25.52
CA SER A 363 -6.03 -9.92 24.09
C SER A 363 -6.99 -8.97 23.36
N HIS A 364 -7.77 -8.16 24.07
CA HIS A 364 -8.71 -7.23 23.47
C HIS A 364 -8.05 -5.89 23.10
N VAL A 365 -8.44 -5.35 21.96
CA VAL A 365 -8.03 -4.02 21.47
C VAL A 365 -9.22 -3.07 21.46
N ILE A 366 -9.09 -1.95 22.16
CA ILE A 366 -10.21 -1.05 22.45
C ILE A 366 -9.73 0.40 22.27
N SER A 367 -10.62 1.30 21.86
CA SER A 367 -10.29 2.72 21.77
C SER A 367 -10.05 3.34 23.15
N GLU A 368 -9.13 4.29 23.22
CA GLU A 368 -8.83 5.04 24.44
C GLU A 368 -10.06 5.79 24.97
N ARG A 369 -10.93 6.27 24.07
CA ARG A 369 -12.19 6.92 24.45
C ARG A 369 -13.12 5.96 25.19
N ALA A 370 -13.23 4.71 24.72
CA ALA A 370 -14.06 3.71 25.38
C ALA A 370 -13.49 3.33 26.75
N LEU A 371 -12.17 3.18 26.88
CA LEU A 371 -11.55 2.86 28.18
C LEU A 371 -11.70 3.98 29.21
N ARG A 372 -11.62 5.26 28.80
CA ARG A 372 -11.79 6.40 29.71
C ARG A 372 -13.22 6.56 30.24
N GLN A 373 -14.22 6.00 29.55
CA GLN A 373 -15.64 6.09 29.95
C GLN A 373 -16.02 5.05 31.02
N ILE A 374 -15.14 4.11 31.33
CA ILE A 374 -15.40 3.04 32.30
C ILE A 374 -14.80 3.44 33.64
N ALA A 375 -15.63 3.52 34.68
CA ALA A 375 -15.19 3.85 36.04
C ALA A 375 -14.48 2.66 36.71
N GLU A 376 -14.86 1.44 36.34
CA GLU A 376 -14.28 0.19 36.83
C GLU A 376 -13.04 -0.19 36.00
N ARG A 377 -11.94 -0.57 36.66
CA ARG A 377 -10.70 -0.99 36.00
C ARG A 377 -10.80 -2.42 35.42
N ALA A 378 -11.81 -2.64 34.58
CA ALA A 378 -12.15 -3.92 33.98
C ALA A 378 -12.41 -3.80 32.49
N CYS A 379 -12.03 -4.82 31.72
CA CYS A 379 -12.25 -4.84 30.28
C CYS A 379 -13.75 -4.81 29.95
N PRO A 380 -14.25 -3.91 29.09
CA PRO A 380 -15.69 -3.82 28.76
C PRO A 380 -16.24 -5.03 28.01
N LEU A 381 -15.38 -5.87 27.43
CA LEU A 381 -15.80 -7.04 26.63
C LEU A 381 -15.84 -8.33 27.44
N CYS A 382 -15.04 -8.44 28.49
CA CYS A 382 -14.87 -9.70 29.23
C CYS A 382 -14.72 -9.54 30.74
N SER A 383 -14.82 -8.31 31.26
CA SER A 383 -14.74 -7.97 32.68
C SER A 383 -13.44 -8.36 33.39
N VAL A 384 -12.39 -8.74 32.65
CA VAL A 384 -11.06 -9.00 33.21
C VAL A 384 -10.49 -7.70 33.78
N ALA A 385 -10.14 -7.71 35.06
CA ALA A 385 -9.53 -6.58 35.74
C ALA A 385 -8.13 -6.30 35.17
N PHE A 386 -7.78 -5.02 35.03
CA PHE A 386 -6.47 -4.58 34.57
C PHE A 386 -5.96 -3.40 35.40
N THR A 387 -4.64 -3.19 35.42
CA THR A 387 -4.03 -1.98 36.00
C THR A 387 -3.55 -1.05 34.90
N ASP A 388 -3.27 0.22 35.22
CA ASP A 388 -2.74 1.20 34.25
C ASP A 388 -1.39 0.77 33.64
N ASP A 389 -0.67 -0.12 34.34
CA ASP A 389 0.59 -0.71 33.87
C ASP A 389 0.38 -1.81 32.82
N ASP A 390 -0.79 -2.44 32.81
CA ASP A 390 -1.15 -3.51 31.88
C ASP A 390 -1.71 -2.98 30.55
N VAL A 391 -2.06 -1.69 30.48
CA VAL A 391 -2.62 -1.05 29.28
C VAL A 391 -1.50 -0.65 28.33
N ILE A 392 -1.46 -1.26 27.14
CA ILE A 392 -0.43 -0.97 26.14
C ILE A 392 -1.00 -0.06 25.04
N PRO A 393 -0.53 1.20 24.89
CA PRO A 393 -0.89 2.03 23.76
C PRO A 393 -0.33 1.47 22.44
N LEU A 394 -1.23 1.22 21.49
CA LEU A 394 -0.86 0.81 20.14
C LEU A 394 -0.53 2.04 19.31
N TYR A 395 0.65 2.06 18.70
CA TYR A 395 1.19 3.19 17.94
C TYR A 395 1.06 4.54 18.67
N GLY A 396 1.42 4.53 19.97
CA GLY A 396 1.39 5.72 20.82
C GLY A 396 2.35 6.84 20.38
N ASN A 397 2.20 8.02 20.97
CA ASN A 397 3.09 9.15 20.75
C ASN A 397 4.51 8.88 21.31
N ALA A 398 5.46 9.77 21.00
CA ALA A 398 6.86 9.61 21.42
C ALA A 398 7.02 9.46 22.94
N GLU A 399 6.22 10.18 23.73
CA GLU A 399 6.22 10.12 25.20
C GLU A 399 5.74 8.76 25.71
N GLN A 400 4.63 8.25 25.17
CA GLN A 400 4.07 6.94 25.50
C GLN A 400 5.03 5.81 25.14
N VAL A 401 5.72 5.92 23.99
CA VAL A 401 6.73 4.93 23.59
C VAL A 401 7.95 5.00 24.51
N ALA A 402 8.37 6.19 24.95
CA ALA A 402 9.46 6.34 25.92
C ALA A 402 9.10 5.73 27.28
N ASP A 403 7.88 5.94 27.76
CA ASP A 403 7.36 5.32 28.97
C ASP A 403 7.32 3.78 28.85
N LEU A 404 6.81 3.23 27.74
CA LEU A 404 6.83 1.78 27.51
C LEU A 404 8.25 1.18 27.50
N LYS A 405 9.24 1.90 26.93
CA LYS A 405 10.65 1.49 26.99
C LYS A 405 11.17 1.48 28.44
N LEU A 406 10.77 2.45 29.26
CA LEU A 406 11.11 2.48 30.67
C LEU A 406 10.46 1.32 31.44
N ARG A 407 9.18 1.00 31.15
CA ARG A 407 8.47 -0.16 31.71
C ARG A 407 9.14 -1.50 31.33
N LEU A 408 9.63 -1.62 30.09
CA LEU A 408 10.32 -2.83 29.62
C LEU A 408 11.67 -3.07 30.30
N THR A 409 12.45 -2.01 30.54
CA THR A 409 13.75 -2.10 31.22
C THR A 409 13.62 -2.27 32.74
N SER A 410 12.49 -1.86 33.33
CA SER A 410 12.19 -2.03 34.75
C SER A 410 11.46 -3.35 35.08
N ARG A 411 10.78 -3.98 34.11
CA ARG A 411 10.10 -5.28 34.28
C ARG A 411 10.95 -6.42 34.85
N PRO A 412 12.22 -6.62 34.46
CA PRO A 412 13.10 -7.60 35.08
C PRO A 412 13.37 -7.28 36.57
N LYS A 413 13.51 -5.99 36.91
CA LYS A 413 13.78 -5.51 38.27
C LYS A 413 12.54 -5.61 39.17
N LEU A 414 11.34 -5.40 38.62
CA LEU A 414 10.06 -5.56 39.30
C LEU A 414 9.71 -7.04 39.55
N LYS A 415 9.98 -7.94 38.61
CA LYS A 415 9.84 -9.39 38.84
C LYS A 415 10.81 -9.89 39.92
N ALA A 416 12.04 -9.38 39.98
CA ALA A 416 13.00 -9.69 41.04
C ALA A 416 12.60 -9.10 42.41
N LYS A 417 12.06 -7.87 42.44
CA LYS A 417 11.51 -7.25 43.67
C LYS A 417 10.24 -7.93 44.17
N ASN A 418 9.30 -8.28 43.29
CA ASN A 418 8.07 -8.98 43.66
C ASN A 418 8.34 -10.44 44.04
N LYS A 419 9.34 -11.09 43.44
CA LYS A 419 9.80 -12.41 43.88
C LYS A 419 10.43 -12.32 45.29
N ARG A 420 11.32 -11.35 45.54
CA ARG A 420 11.88 -11.10 46.88
C ARG A 420 10.84 -10.65 47.90
N ALA A 421 9.83 -9.86 47.52
CA ALA A 421 8.75 -9.42 48.42
C ALA A 421 7.78 -10.56 48.74
N LYS A 422 7.53 -11.47 47.78
CA LYS A 422 6.72 -12.68 47.99
C LYS A 422 7.47 -13.76 48.79
N GLU A 423 8.79 -13.86 48.61
CA GLU A 423 9.68 -14.69 49.45
C GLU A 423 9.78 -14.11 50.88
N HIS A 424 9.87 -12.79 51.03
CA HIS A 424 9.89 -12.14 52.35
C HIS A 424 8.52 -12.17 53.05
N SER A 425 7.40 -12.15 52.31
CA SER A 425 6.06 -12.34 52.90
C SER A 425 5.82 -13.79 53.32
N THR A 426 6.37 -14.78 52.60
CA THR A 426 6.30 -16.19 53.01
C THR A 426 7.23 -16.52 54.18
N GLU A 427 8.42 -15.89 54.27
CA GLU A 427 9.30 -16.02 55.44
C GLU A 427 8.76 -15.28 56.69
N GLN A 428 7.88 -14.30 56.51
CA GLN A 428 7.27 -13.54 57.62
C GLN A 428 5.98 -14.21 58.12
N ASP A 429 5.20 -14.84 57.23
CA ASP A 429 4.08 -15.73 57.61
C ASP A 429 4.58 -17.02 58.30
N ASP A 430 5.78 -17.53 57.98
CA ASP A 430 6.39 -18.67 58.69
C ASP A 430 6.97 -18.31 60.08
N ARG A 431 7.10 -17.03 60.43
CA ARG A 431 7.56 -16.58 61.76
C ARG A 431 6.44 -16.32 62.75
N ASP A 432 5.21 -16.06 62.28
CA ASP A 432 4.06 -15.74 63.15
C ASP A 432 3.07 -16.93 63.33
N GLY A 433 3.47 -18.14 62.92
CA GLY A 433 2.63 -19.35 62.91
C GLY A 433 3.03 -20.50 63.84
N VAL A 434 3.47 -20.27 65.09
CA VAL A 434 3.62 -21.36 66.09
C VAL A 434 2.88 -21.05 67.38
N ARG A 435 1.56 -21.32 67.40
CA ARG A 435 0.81 -21.54 68.65
C ARG A 435 0.60 -23.05 68.84
N LYS A 436 1.47 -23.64 69.67
CA LYS A 436 1.38 -25.01 70.18
C LYS A 436 -0.01 -25.33 70.74
N LYS A 437 -0.56 -26.49 70.39
CA LYS A 437 -1.40 -27.31 71.28
C LYS A 437 -1.01 -28.79 71.18
N PRO A 438 -1.13 -29.56 72.28
CA PRO A 438 -0.24 -30.69 72.58
C PRO A 438 -0.74 -32.03 72.05
N LYS A 439 0.22 -32.95 71.83
CA LYS A 439 0.00 -34.37 71.53
C LYS A 439 -0.59 -35.08 72.75
N ALA A 440 -1.66 -35.85 72.54
CA ALA A 440 -2.14 -36.85 73.49
C ALA A 440 -1.20 -38.06 73.46
N ASN A 441 -0.69 -38.42 74.65
CA ASN A 441 0.11 -39.62 74.89
C ASN A 441 -0.76 -40.87 74.71
N THR A 442 -0.26 -41.82 73.92
CA THR A 442 -0.51 -43.24 74.16
C THR A 442 0.78 -43.81 74.72
N GLU A 443 0.77 -44.18 75.99
CA GLU A 443 1.79 -45.07 76.52
C GLU A 443 1.12 -46.21 77.29
N SER A 444 1.60 -47.38 76.93
CA SER A 444 1.19 -48.70 77.32
C SER A 444 1.70 -49.03 78.72
N THR A 445 0.94 -49.88 79.41
CA THR A 445 1.38 -50.91 80.39
C THR A 445 1.98 -50.46 81.72
N ARG A 446 1.22 -50.63 82.81
CA ARG A 446 1.17 -51.89 83.59
C ARG A 446 0.00 -51.91 84.56
#